data_AF-A0A7S3XA93-F1
#
_entry.id   AF-A0A7S3XA93-F1
#
_cell.length_a   1.000
_cell.length_b   1.000
_cell.length_c   1.000
_cell.angle_alpha   90.00
_cell.angle_beta   90.00
_cell.angle_gamma   90.00
#
_symmetry.space_group_name_H-M   'P 1'
#
loop_
_entity.id
_entity.type
_entity.pdbx_description
1 polymer ?
#
loop_
_entity_poly.entity_id
_entity_poly.type
_entity_poly.pdbx_seq_one_letter_code
_entity_poly.pdbx_strand_id
1 'polypeptide(L)'
;EDDAAGQRSYPGPTRLWPGTGEPGLPFGAILSRMLKSAAPYLDAVPPLFNNCTEVLSFQSEREAHKLYHKAVTEEKSLQMGELEQLHRRASSLNPWVGEPHVMLSQCLECGALP
;
A
#
# COMPACT_ATOMS: atom_id res chain seq x y z
N GLU A 1 14.02 -37.47 32.99
CA GLU A 1 12.65 -37.13 33.42
C GLU A 1 12.61 -35.61 33.61
N ASP A 2 12.41 -34.77 32.59
CA ASP A 2 11.64 -34.92 31.33
C ASP A 2 10.15 -35.26 31.62
N ASP A 3 9.13 -34.56 31.13
CA ASP A 3 9.02 -33.26 30.40
C ASP A 3 7.57 -32.70 30.68
N ALA A 4 6.93 -31.67 30.10
CA ALA A 4 7.15 -30.88 28.88
C ALA A 4 6.45 -29.51 28.87
N ALA A 5 6.79 -28.72 27.84
CA ALA A 5 5.94 -27.71 27.17
C ALA A 5 5.19 -26.67 28.04
N GLY A 6 5.80 -25.49 28.20
CA GLY A 6 5.10 -24.29 28.69
C GLY A 6 4.14 -23.69 27.66
N GLN A 7 2.85 -23.99 27.77
CA GLN A 7 1.80 -23.48 26.86
C GLN A 7 1.50 -21.99 27.13
N ARG A 8 2.33 -21.08 26.60
CA ARG A 8 2.13 -19.63 26.75
C ARG A 8 0.94 -19.17 25.90
N SER A 9 -0.25 -19.15 26.51
CA SER A 9 -1.49 -18.73 25.85
C SER A 9 -1.40 -17.27 25.41
N TYR A 10 -1.28 -17.04 24.11
CA TYR A 10 -1.46 -15.73 23.51
C TYR A 10 -2.97 -15.48 23.35
N PRO A 11 -3.54 -14.39 23.92
CA PRO A 11 -4.93 -14.06 23.67
C PRO A 11 -5.13 -13.79 22.18
N GLY A 12 -6.18 -14.36 21.60
CA GLY A 12 -6.56 -14.13 20.21
C GLY A 12 -6.87 -12.65 19.93
N PRO A 13 -6.91 -12.24 18.64
CA PRO A 13 -7.12 -10.84 18.26
C PRO A 13 -8.43 -10.29 18.85
N THR A 14 -8.31 -9.33 19.75
CA THR A 14 -9.43 -8.78 20.55
C THR A 14 -10.35 -7.83 19.78
N ARG A 15 -10.06 -7.57 18.50
CA ARG A 15 -10.93 -6.88 17.54
C ARG A 15 -10.79 -7.50 16.15
N LEU A 16 -11.89 -7.56 15.42
CA LEU A 16 -11.89 -7.86 13.99
C LEU A 16 -11.65 -6.57 13.17
N TRP A 17 -11.08 -6.76 11.99
CA TRP A 17 -10.83 -5.71 10.99
C TRP A 17 -12.16 -5.25 10.34
N PRO A 18 -12.32 -3.98 9.91
CA PRO A 18 -11.35 -2.88 9.92
C PRO A 18 -11.40 -1.95 11.15
N GLY A 19 -12.35 -2.13 12.07
CA GLY A 19 -12.53 -1.21 13.20
C GLY A 19 -13.25 0.09 12.81
N THR A 20 -12.78 1.25 13.27
CA THR A 20 -13.44 2.56 13.08
C THR A 20 -13.29 3.18 11.69
N GLY A 21 -12.45 2.61 10.81
CA GLY A 21 -12.34 3.03 9.41
C GLY A 21 -11.64 4.38 9.18
N GLU A 22 -10.95 4.93 10.17
CA GLU A 22 -10.22 6.20 10.04
C GLU A 22 -9.03 6.07 9.06
N PRO A 23 -8.89 6.96 8.04
CA PRO A 23 -7.83 6.88 7.02
C PRO A 23 -6.37 7.06 7.52
N GLY A 24 -6.15 7.24 8.82
CA GLY A 24 -4.81 7.46 9.40
C GLY A 24 -3.96 6.19 9.55
N LEU A 25 -4.52 5.00 9.30
CA LEU A 25 -3.80 3.73 9.39
C LEU A 25 -3.16 3.31 8.04
N PRO A 26 -1.99 2.67 8.07
CA PRO A 26 -1.30 2.17 6.88
C PRO A 26 -1.96 0.87 6.38
N PHE A 27 -3.05 1.07 5.67
CA PHE A 27 -4.00 0.03 5.30
C PHE A 27 -3.37 -1.02 4.37
N GLY A 28 -2.51 -0.61 3.43
CA GLY A 28 -1.77 -1.51 2.55
C GLY A 28 -0.68 -2.31 3.29
N ALA A 29 0.06 -1.69 4.23
CA ALA A 29 1.04 -2.39 5.05
C ALA A 29 0.40 -3.39 6.03
N ILE A 30 -0.82 -3.11 6.50
CA ILE A 30 -1.61 -4.05 7.33
C ILE A 30 -2.17 -5.17 6.45
N LEU A 31 -2.83 -4.85 5.33
CA LEU A 31 -3.43 -5.86 4.44
C LEU A 31 -2.41 -6.79 3.81
N SER A 32 -1.27 -6.28 3.33
CA SER A 32 -0.21 -7.13 2.76
C SER A 32 0.34 -8.13 3.79
N ARG A 33 0.48 -7.74 5.06
CA ARG A 33 0.82 -8.67 6.16
C ARG A 33 -0.27 -9.70 6.42
N MET A 34 -1.54 -9.30 6.42
CA MET A 34 -2.67 -10.22 6.61
C MET A 34 -2.77 -11.22 5.45
N LEU A 35 -2.67 -10.75 4.21
CA LEU A 35 -2.69 -11.57 3.00
C LEU A 35 -1.50 -12.52 2.94
N LYS A 36 -0.29 -12.10 3.33
CA LYS A 36 0.87 -12.99 3.40
C LYS A 36 0.73 -14.11 4.43
N SER A 37 0.10 -13.84 5.57
CA SER A 37 -0.25 -14.88 6.54
C SER A 37 -1.40 -15.78 6.07
N ALA A 38 -2.31 -15.25 5.25
CA ALA A 38 -3.45 -16.01 4.69
C ALA A 38 -3.06 -16.86 3.48
N ALA A 39 -2.01 -16.50 2.72
CA ALA A 39 -1.64 -17.11 1.45
C ALA A 39 -1.57 -18.66 1.44
N PRO A 40 -1.06 -19.36 2.48
CA PRO A 40 -1.07 -20.83 2.52
C PRO A 40 -2.46 -21.49 2.62
N TYR A 41 -3.51 -20.69 2.81
CA TYR A 41 -4.89 -21.12 3.04
C TYR A 41 -5.86 -20.62 1.94
N LEU A 42 -5.35 -20.12 0.82
CA LEU A 42 -6.15 -19.61 -0.30
C LEU A 42 -6.16 -20.61 -1.47
N ASP A 43 -7.32 -21.14 -1.83
CA ASP A 43 -7.49 -22.00 -3.01
C ASP A 43 -7.16 -21.27 -4.33
N ALA A 44 -7.33 -19.94 -4.34
CA ALA A 44 -6.93 -19.05 -5.42
C ALA A 44 -6.22 -17.82 -4.84
N VAL A 45 -4.92 -17.68 -5.15
CA VAL A 45 -4.10 -16.56 -4.68
C VAL A 45 -4.38 -15.30 -5.53
N PRO A 46 -4.81 -14.17 -4.95
CA PRO A 46 -5.05 -12.94 -5.70
C PRO A 46 -3.73 -12.25 -6.07
N PRO A 47 -3.66 -11.52 -7.19
CA PRO A 47 -2.43 -10.87 -7.68
C PRO A 47 -1.97 -9.65 -6.85
N LEU A 48 -2.60 -9.39 -5.70
CA LEU A 48 -2.25 -8.29 -4.78
C LEU A 48 -0.93 -8.58 -4.06
N PHE A 49 -0.10 -7.55 -3.82
CA PHE A 49 1.15 -7.64 -3.04
C PHE A 49 2.04 -8.79 -3.52
N ASN A 50 2.27 -8.85 -4.84
CA ASN A 50 2.99 -9.90 -5.56
C ASN A 50 2.51 -11.32 -5.18
N ASN A 51 1.26 -11.64 -5.51
CA ASN A 51 0.62 -12.93 -5.19
C ASN A 51 0.69 -13.23 -3.67
N CYS A 52 0.38 -12.22 -2.86
CA CYS A 52 0.47 -12.22 -1.40
C CYS A 52 1.87 -12.51 -0.81
N THR A 53 2.95 -12.48 -1.60
CA THR A 53 4.31 -12.75 -1.11
C THR A 53 5.03 -11.51 -0.56
N GLU A 54 4.62 -10.31 -0.95
CA GLU A 54 5.21 -9.03 -0.52
C GLU A 54 4.57 -8.50 0.77
N VAL A 55 5.32 -7.70 1.53
CA VAL A 55 4.79 -6.85 2.59
C VAL A 55 5.13 -5.41 2.26
N LEU A 56 4.11 -4.58 2.03
CA LEU A 56 4.30 -3.15 1.85
C LEU A 56 4.83 -2.55 3.16
N SER A 57 5.90 -1.76 3.07
CA SER A 57 6.46 -1.12 4.27
C SER A 57 5.64 0.12 4.66
N PHE A 58 5.45 0.33 5.97
CA PHE A 58 4.82 1.54 6.52
C PHE A 58 5.43 2.82 5.97
N GLN A 59 6.76 2.85 5.87
CA GLN A 59 7.52 4.00 5.39
C GLN A 59 7.27 4.24 3.89
N SER A 60 7.19 3.17 3.10
CA SER A 60 6.89 3.26 1.66
C SER A 60 5.48 3.78 1.42
N GLU A 61 4.49 3.23 2.13
CA GLU A 61 3.08 3.65 2.04
C GLU A 61 2.90 5.12 2.44
N ARG A 62 3.51 5.55 3.55
CA ARG A 62 3.39 6.93 4.04
C ARG A 62 4.03 7.95 3.10
N GLU A 63 5.24 7.70 2.60
CA GLU A 63 5.84 8.65 1.64
C GLU A 63 5.17 8.60 0.27
N ALA A 64 4.64 7.44 -0.17
CA ALA A 64 3.81 7.36 -1.39
C ALA A 64 2.55 8.22 -1.26
N HIS A 65 1.81 8.10 -0.15
CA HIS A 65 0.64 8.91 0.15
C HIS A 65 0.99 10.40 0.17
N LYS A 66 2.07 10.79 0.86
CA LYS A 66 2.53 12.18 0.94
C LYS A 66 2.89 12.78 -0.43
N LEU A 67 3.58 12.02 -1.29
CA LEU A 67 3.94 12.46 -2.64
C LEU A 67 2.69 12.60 -3.53
N TYR A 68 1.77 11.64 -3.46
CA TYR A 68 0.51 11.68 -4.18
C TYR A 68 -0.37 12.86 -3.74
N HIS A 69 -0.59 13.00 -2.43
CA HIS A 69 -1.34 14.11 -1.84
C HIS A 69 -0.73 15.45 -2.24
N LYS A 70 0.61 15.59 -2.23
CA LYS A 70 1.28 16.81 -2.68
C LYS A 70 0.88 17.15 -4.12
N ALA A 71 0.99 16.20 -5.04
CA ALA A 71 0.68 16.42 -6.46
C ALA A 71 -0.77 16.87 -6.67
N VAL A 72 -1.73 16.28 -5.95
CA VAL A 72 -3.16 16.64 -6.05
C VAL A 72 -3.46 18.00 -5.41
N THR A 73 -2.87 18.33 -4.26
CA THR A 73 -3.15 19.62 -3.59
C THR A 73 -2.38 20.81 -4.16
N GLU A 74 -1.23 20.58 -4.78
CA GLU A 74 -0.39 21.62 -5.40
C GLU A 74 -0.44 21.61 -6.94
N GLU A 75 -1.34 20.83 -7.55
CA GLU A 75 -1.54 20.66 -9.01
C GLU A 75 -1.31 21.95 -9.80
N LYS A 76 -2.06 23.01 -9.46
CA LYS A 76 -2.12 24.29 -10.19
C LYS A 76 -0.89 25.18 -9.98
N SER A 77 0.05 24.76 -9.13
CA SER A 77 1.28 25.46 -8.80
C SER A 77 2.56 24.71 -9.20
N LEU A 78 2.43 23.49 -9.73
CA LEU A 78 3.54 22.64 -10.16
C LEU A 78 3.56 22.51 -11.69
N GLN A 79 4.74 22.33 -12.27
CA GLN A 79 4.87 22.04 -13.70
C GLN A 79 4.52 20.58 -14.00
N MET A 80 4.10 20.29 -15.23
CA MET A 80 3.68 18.94 -15.63
C MET A 80 4.76 17.86 -15.36
N GLY A 81 6.03 18.21 -15.59
CA GLY A 81 7.17 17.31 -15.28
C GLY A 81 7.45 17.11 -13.79
N GLU A 82 6.98 18.00 -12.91
CA GLU A 82 7.02 17.81 -11.46
C GLU A 82 5.89 16.88 -10.99
N LEU A 83 4.68 17.08 -11.53
CA LEU A 83 3.53 16.19 -11.29
C LEU A 83 3.84 14.76 -11.75
N GLU A 84 4.40 14.60 -12.95
CA GLU A 84 4.86 13.31 -13.47
C GLU A 84 5.85 12.64 -12.50
N GLN A 85 6.86 13.36 -12.02
CA GLN A 85 7.84 12.84 -11.06
C GLN A 85 7.23 12.46 -9.71
N LEU A 86 6.28 13.25 -9.18
CA LEU A 86 5.59 12.95 -7.92
C LEU A 86 4.74 11.68 -8.04
N HIS A 87 3.93 11.57 -9.11
CA HIS A 87 3.10 10.38 -9.35
C HIS A 87 3.95 9.15 -9.64
N ARG A 88 4.97 9.25 -10.51
CA ARG A 88 5.94 8.19 -10.78
C ARG A 88 6.65 7.72 -9.50
N ARG A 89 7.02 8.62 -8.60
CA ARG A 89 7.66 8.27 -7.33
C ARG A 89 6.68 7.63 -6.35
N ALA A 90 5.44 8.12 -6.25
CA ALA A 90 4.39 7.51 -5.43
C ALA A 90 4.11 6.06 -5.89
N SER A 91 3.89 5.85 -7.19
CA SER A 91 3.73 4.52 -7.80
C SER A 91 4.93 3.59 -7.54
N SER A 92 6.16 4.10 -7.58
CA SER A 92 7.37 3.28 -7.28
C SER A 92 7.51 2.89 -5.81
N LEU A 93 6.77 3.53 -4.90
CA LEU A 93 6.79 3.27 -3.46
C LEU A 93 5.58 2.44 -3.00
N ASN A 94 4.44 2.57 -3.68
CA ASN A 94 3.26 1.76 -3.46
C ASN A 94 2.55 1.46 -4.81
N PRO A 95 3.00 0.44 -5.56
CA PRO A 95 2.43 0.08 -6.87
C PRO A 95 1.04 -0.59 -6.76
N TRP A 96 0.53 -0.76 -5.54
CA TRP A 96 -0.72 -1.45 -5.24
C TRP A 96 -1.93 -0.50 -5.15
N VAL A 97 -1.71 0.82 -5.30
CA VAL A 97 -2.76 1.85 -5.37
C VAL A 97 -2.80 2.40 -6.79
N GLY A 98 -3.92 2.17 -7.50
CA GLY A 98 -4.01 2.49 -8.94
C GLY A 98 -4.07 3.99 -9.27
N GLU A 99 -4.60 4.84 -8.38
CA GLU A 99 -4.89 6.24 -8.69
C GLU A 99 -3.64 7.07 -9.10
N PRO A 100 -2.48 7.00 -8.42
CA PRO A 100 -1.23 7.60 -8.90
C PRO A 100 -0.80 7.16 -10.31
N HIS A 101 -1.14 5.95 -10.75
CA HIS A 101 -0.81 5.47 -12.11
C HIS A 101 -1.73 6.10 -13.16
N VAL A 102 -2.99 6.37 -12.82
CA VAL A 102 -3.97 7.06 -13.69
C VAL A 102 -3.68 8.56 -13.79
N MET A 103 -3.16 9.17 -12.73
CA MET A 103 -2.67 10.55 -12.80
C MET A 103 -1.35 10.62 -13.59
N LEU A 104 -0.46 9.62 -13.43
CA LEU A 104 0.77 9.51 -14.23
C LEU A 104 0.49 9.37 -15.73
N SER A 105 -0.53 8.59 -16.15
CA SER A 105 -0.88 8.49 -17.57
C SER A 105 -1.40 9.82 -18.12
N GLN A 106 -2.21 10.56 -17.37
CA GLN A 106 -2.62 11.92 -17.75
C GLN A 106 -1.42 12.87 -17.90
N CYS A 107 -0.45 12.85 -16.98
CA CYS A 107 0.77 13.65 -17.12
C CYS A 107 1.56 13.28 -18.39
N LEU A 108 1.66 11.99 -18.72
CA LEU A 108 2.37 11.50 -19.90
C LEU A 108 1.62 11.82 -21.21
N GLU A 109 0.29 11.75 -21.24
CA GLU A 109 -0.52 12.15 -22.40
C GLU A 109 -0.43 13.67 -22.62
N CYS A 110 -0.62 14.48 -21.58
CA CYS A 110 -0.47 15.94 -21.65
C CYS A 110 0.96 16.40 -22.00
N GLY A 111 1.98 15.60 -21.66
CA GLY A 111 3.38 15.86 -22.02
C GLY A 111 3.81 15.30 -23.39
N ALA A 112 2.99 14.44 -24.01
CA ALA A 112 3.25 13.84 -25.33
C ALA A 112 2.45 14.49 -26.47
N LEU A 113 1.48 15.36 -26.16
CA LEU A 113 0.80 16.21 -27.12
C LEU A 113 1.67 17.46 -27.42
N PRO A 114 1.94 17.77 -28.70
CA PRO A 114 2.77 18.91 -29.13
C PRO A 114 2.02 20.25 -29.16
#